data_AF-A0A8J7JMF2-F1
#
_entry.id   AF-A0A8J7JMF2-F1
#
_cell.length_a   1.000
_cell.length_b   1.000
_cell.length_c   1.000
_cell.angle_alpha   90.00
_cell.angle_beta   90.00
_cell.angle_gamma   90.00
#
_symmetry.space_group_name_H-M   'P 1'
#
loop_
_entity.id
_entity.type
_entity.pdbx_description
1 polymer ?
#
loop_
_entity_poly.entity_id
_entity_poly.type
_entity_poly.pdbx_seq_one_letter_code
_entity_poly.pdbx_strand_id
1 'polypeptide(L)'
;MTQQSRSAALLRVAGHLAIDSEAQQRNFELLRRSLARTVLPPEKTQLITSNFSFEQSDLFFHETIPKARRETLDQLARNQDLPDSEPVFRLFVREVPLRETLIYGSVPTWAAGAKVSHSIGPFTNQDGRQFWYDFFPIKQLIALYIQGDSEPALLFESSTLAPSLPPITRRLTTFNLAPGSLWVKARYLAANAPAGTYTGLTVQSGTIQLSNRPANANNQLTVPANTVIQVRLALQQPEVVGADTTTSWGQDARNLRLRLPSSLAFQFSSQGRQIEAVGEASWQLYGQSLDFVWNRQGQTTYDPGLQRIVIPFTASEQRLEIGPVASELNTVQNAAPISRSAWTLSVATINSNQPPEAEGIGAMLVETGAGLVDRWQGMAGGGLRLSHPAFLVSPGQIFLADLGATNPHARQSLNLWQDEINPFGTTVNLTFPTPTPLFYGANANGNELVSALTNADFQIDRPVKVNGEPPPVRSLNSVLILAASASQKLIYLFDDNLIQDSARLNNQDPIVPEQFALALTNALFKVSQVNGCLLFGTLADDYGTVASGFLFLTFGLYAYLPP
;
A
#
# COMPACT_ATOMS: atom_id res chain seq x y z
N MET A 1 20.85 -10.92 12.69
CA MET A 1 21.45 -10.49 11.40
C MET A 1 22.89 -10.10 11.65
N THR A 2 23.84 -10.44 10.77
CA THR A 2 25.25 -10.03 10.91
C THR A 2 25.40 -8.52 10.67
N GLN A 3 26.45 -7.91 11.21
CA GLN A 3 26.74 -6.49 11.01
C GLN A 3 26.87 -6.14 9.51
N GLN A 4 27.55 -6.98 8.73
CA GLN A 4 27.71 -6.80 7.29
C GLN A 4 26.36 -6.86 6.55
N SER A 5 25.49 -7.81 6.92
CA SER A 5 24.16 -7.92 6.34
C SER A 5 23.28 -6.69 6.69
N ARG A 6 23.43 -6.14 7.91
CA ARG A 6 22.75 -4.90 8.31
C ARG A 6 23.21 -3.70 7.50
N SER A 7 24.53 -3.51 7.34
CA SER A 7 25.10 -2.43 6.54
C SER A 7 24.59 -2.51 5.10
N ALA A 8 24.64 -3.68 4.46
CA ALA A 8 24.13 -3.87 3.11
C ALA A 8 22.64 -3.52 2.99
N ALA A 9 21.82 -3.90 3.98
CA ALA A 9 20.40 -3.55 3.99
C ALA A 9 20.17 -2.04 4.14
N LEU A 10 20.94 -1.34 4.99
CA LEU A 10 20.86 0.11 5.17
C LEU A 10 21.31 0.87 3.91
N LEU A 11 22.41 0.45 3.29
CA LEU A 11 22.93 1.03 2.05
C LEU A 11 21.93 0.88 0.91
N ARG A 12 21.30 -0.28 0.77
CA ARG A 12 20.24 -0.51 -0.23
C ARG A 12 19.05 0.42 -0.04
N VAL A 13 18.70 0.72 1.20
CA VAL A 13 17.46 1.42 1.55
C VAL A 13 17.65 2.93 1.61
N ALA A 14 18.83 3.45 1.97
CA ALA A 14 19.06 4.89 2.18
C ALA A 14 20.33 5.43 1.49
N GLY A 15 21.10 4.58 0.80
CA GLY A 15 22.37 4.96 0.18
C GLY A 15 22.22 5.93 -0.99
N HIS A 16 21.16 5.76 -1.80
CA HIS A 16 20.97 6.49 -3.06
C HIS A 16 20.01 7.68 -2.95
N LEU A 17 19.68 8.11 -1.74
CA LEU A 17 18.81 9.28 -1.53
C LEU A 17 19.49 10.59 -1.97
N ALA A 18 18.77 11.45 -2.68
CA ALA A 18 19.20 12.82 -2.97
C ALA A 18 18.96 13.69 -1.73
N ILE A 19 20.02 14.34 -1.22
CA ILE A 19 19.99 15.15 0.00
C ILE A 19 20.72 16.46 -0.31
N ASP A 20 19.97 17.39 -0.88
CA ASP A 20 20.53 18.58 -1.54
C ASP A 20 20.10 19.89 -0.85
N SER A 21 19.32 19.79 0.23
CA SER A 21 18.83 20.93 1.02
C SER A 21 18.98 20.71 2.52
N GLU A 22 19.02 21.80 3.30
CA GLU A 22 19.05 21.75 4.76
C GLU A 22 17.81 21.02 5.35
N ALA A 23 16.64 21.19 4.72
CA ALA A 23 15.42 20.50 5.12
C ALA A 23 15.57 18.98 4.94
N GLN A 24 16.09 18.52 3.80
CA GLN A 24 16.37 17.10 3.56
C GLN A 24 17.45 16.56 4.50
N GLN A 25 18.48 17.34 4.81
CA GLN A 25 19.51 16.94 5.76
C GLN A 25 18.93 16.73 7.17
N ARG A 26 18.02 17.61 7.62
CA ARG A 26 17.29 17.44 8.90
C ARG A 26 16.42 16.18 8.88
N ASN A 27 15.67 15.94 7.80
CA ASN A 27 14.86 14.73 7.65
C ASN A 27 15.72 13.46 7.61
N PHE A 28 16.89 13.50 6.96
CA PHE A 28 17.81 12.37 6.91
C PHE A 28 18.41 12.05 8.28
N GLU A 29 18.67 13.06 9.10
CA GLU A 29 19.10 12.84 10.49
C GLU A 29 17.98 12.19 11.34
N LEU A 30 16.72 12.59 11.14
CA LEU A 30 15.58 11.91 11.75
C LEU A 30 15.49 10.45 11.27
N LEU A 31 15.65 10.21 9.97
CA LEU A 31 15.68 8.87 9.38
C LEU A 31 16.77 8.01 10.02
N ARG A 32 17.98 8.54 10.15
CA ARG A 32 19.12 7.86 10.77
C ARG A 32 18.81 7.41 12.20
N ARG A 33 18.22 8.29 13.01
CA ARG A 33 17.82 7.97 14.39
C ARG A 33 16.76 6.87 14.45
N SER A 34 15.78 6.89 13.55
CA SER A 34 14.74 5.84 13.51
C SER A 34 15.28 4.50 12.98
N LEU A 35 16.17 4.53 11.99
CA LEU A 35 16.86 3.33 11.47
C LEU A 35 17.76 2.66 12.53
N ALA A 36 18.34 3.41 13.46
CA ALA A 36 19.10 2.85 14.60
C ALA A 36 18.24 1.86 15.41
N ARG A 37 16.94 2.15 15.55
CA ARG A 37 15.96 1.42 16.36
C ARG A 37 15.15 0.38 15.58
N THR A 38 15.60 0.06 14.37
CA THR A 38 14.85 -0.79 13.44
C THR A 38 15.39 -2.22 13.41
N VAL A 39 14.45 -3.18 13.45
CA VAL A 39 14.67 -4.57 13.05
C VAL A 39 14.45 -4.65 11.54
N LEU A 40 15.55 -4.79 10.80
CA LEU A 40 15.48 -4.98 9.35
C LEU A 40 15.20 -6.45 9.04
N PRO A 41 14.20 -6.75 8.19
CA PRO A 41 13.96 -8.11 7.75
C PRO A 41 15.08 -8.57 6.80
N PRO A 42 15.32 -9.89 6.71
CA PRO A 42 16.34 -10.44 5.83
C PRO A 42 15.99 -10.27 4.34
N GLU A 43 14.70 -10.34 4.00
CA GLU A 43 14.20 -10.30 2.63
C GLU A 43 13.92 -8.85 2.17
N LYS A 44 14.38 -8.48 0.96
CA LYS A 44 14.16 -7.15 0.36
C LYS A 44 12.66 -6.84 0.21
N THR A 45 11.87 -7.82 -0.22
CA THR A 45 10.43 -7.69 -0.49
C THR A 45 9.61 -7.32 0.75
N GLN A 46 10.15 -7.55 1.94
CA GLN A 46 9.53 -7.12 3.20
C GLN A 46 9.84 -5.66 3.56
N LEU A 47 10.87 -5.07 2.94
CA LEU A 47 11.26 -3.65 3.09
C LEU A 47 10.65 -2.77 2.01
N ILE A 48 10.66 -3.21 0.76
CA ILE A 48 10.15 -2.47 -0.40
C ILE A 48 9.50 -3.47 -1.36
N THR A 49 8.36 -3.10 -1.96
CA THR A 49 7.60 -4.04 -2.81
C THR A 49 8.17 -4.11 -4.23
N SER A 50 8.63 -2.99 -4.79
CA SER A 50 9.19 -2.97 -6.15
C SER A 50 10.49 -3.74 -6.29
N ASN A 51 10.67 -4.34 -7.45
CA ASN A 51 11.96 -4.79 -7.93
C ASN A 51 12.01 -4.66 -9.45
N PHE A 52 12.66 -3.60 -9.94
CA PHE A 52 12.77 -3.34 -11.37
C PHE A 52 14.11 -3.80 -11.92
N SER A 53 14.13 -4.22 -13.19
CA SER A 53 15.37 -4.67 -13.85
C SER A 53 16.48 -3.61 -13.85
N PHE A 54 16.12 -2.32 -14.00
CA PHE A 54 17.09 -1.21 -14.03
C PHE A 54 17.82 -0.97 -12.70
N GLU A 55 17.31 -1.49 -11.58
CA GLU A 55 17.97 -1.39 -10.26
C GLU A 55 19.29 -2.19 -10.19
N GLN A 56 19.58 -3.00 -11.21
CA GLN A 56 20.85 -3.71 -11.38
C GLN A 56 21.88 -2.91 -12.18
N SER A 57 21.55 -1.70 -12.64
CA SER A 57 22.48 -0.84 -13.36
C SER A 57 23.58 -0.26 -12.46
N ASP A 58 24.62 0.26 -13.11
CA ASP A 58 25.75 0.93 -12.46
C ASP A 58 25.35 2.15 -11.64
N LEU A 59 24.21 2.79 -11.96
CA LEU A 59 23.60 3.85 -11.16
C LEU A 59 23.46 3.47 -9.68
N PHE A 60 23.12 2.21 -9.40
CA PHE A 60 22.85 1.72 -8.04
C PHE A 60 24.00 0.97 -7.41
N PHE A 61 25.17 0.96 -8.04
CA PHE A 61 26.35 0.29 -7.49
C PHE A 61 26.79 0.93 -6.18
N HIS A 62 27.39 0.14 -5.31
CA HIS A 62 27.82 0.62 -4.00
C HIS A 62 28.86 1.75 -4.10
N GLU A 63 29.64 1.75 -5.17
CA GLU A 63 30.68 2.71 -5.49
C GLU A 63 30.12 4.10 -5.82
N THR A 64 28.88 4.20 -6.31
CA THR A 64 28.22 5.48 -6.62
C THR A 64 27.68 6.18 -5.37
N ILE A 65 27.59 5.46 -4.24
CA ILE A 65 27.18 6.03 -2.96
C ILE A 65 28.30 6.93 -2.42
N PRO A 66 28.03 8.22 -2.09
CA PRO A 66 29.01 9.12 -1.52
C PRO A 66 29.71 8.51 -0.30
N LYS A 67 31.05 8.61 -0.24
CA LYS A 67 31.87 7.99 0.82
C LYS A 67 31.39 8.34 2.22
N ALA A 68 31.11 9.62 2.48
CA ALA A 68 30.60 10.09 3.77
C ALA A 68 29.27 9.42 4.17
N ARG A 69 28.40 9.14 3.20
CA ARG A 69 27.13 8.45 3.42
C ARG A 69 27.35 6.98 3.73
N ARG A 70 28.25 6.31 3.02
CA ARG A 70 28.63 4.92 3.31
C ARG A 70 29.16 4.77 4.73
N GLU A 71 30.11 5.63 5.11
CA GLU A 71 30.67 5.64 6.46
C GLU A 71 29.60 5.87 7.53
N THR A 72 28.65 6.79 7.28
CA THR A 72 27.55 7.07 8.20
C THR A 72 26.62 5.86 8.39
N LEU A 73 26.23 5.19 7.30
CA LEU A 73 25.35 4.01 7.36
C LEU A 73 26.08 2.79 7.91
N ASP A 74 27.37 2.65 7.65
CA ASP A 74 28.21 1.61 8.25
C ASP A 74 28.35 1.80 9.76
N GLN A 75 28.55 3.03 10.24
CA GLN A 75 28.58 3.36 11.67
C GLN A 75 27.24 3.00 12.34
N LEU A 76 26.13 3.33 11.68
CA LEU A 76 24.78 2.96 12.15
C LEU A 76 24.58 1.45 12.24
N ALA A 77 25.21 0.68 11.35
CA ALA A 77 25.16 -0.78 11.41
C ALA A 77 25.94 -1.34 12.62
N ARG A 78 26.95 -0.62 13.14
CA ARG A 78 27.78 -1.06 14.28
C ARG A 78 27.17 -0.70 15.64
N ASN A 79 26.59 0.49 15.74
CA ASN A 79 26.09 1.02 17.01
C ASN A 79 24.66 0.55 17.26
N GLN A 80 24.48 -0.51 18.05
CA GLN A 80 23.16 -1.04 18.46
C GLN A 80 22.81 -0.77 19.92
N ASP A 81 23.46 0.19 20.57
CA ASP A 81 23.16 0.52 21.97
C ASP A 81 21.80 1.23 22.07
N LEU A 82 20.74 0.42 22.15
CA LEU A 82 19.39 0.86 22.43
C LEU A 82 19.17 0.79 23.93
N PRO A 83 18.74 1.88 24.59
CA PRO A 83 18.20 1.80 25.93
C PRO A 83 16.97 0.87 25.93
N ASP A 84 16.87 -0.03 26.91
CA ASP A 84 15.76 -1.00 27.04
C ASP A 84 14.35 -0.37 27.08
N SER A 85 14.26 0.95 27.29
CA SER A 85 13.00 1.70 27.44
C SER A 85 12.41 2.25 26.14
N GLU A 86 13.13 2.24 25.01
CA GLU A 86 12.63 2.82 23.76
C GLU A 86 11.95 1.78 22.84
N PRO A 87 10.89 2.16 22.10
CA PRO A 87 10.19 1.25 21.21
C PRO A 87 11.09 0.83 20.03
N VAL A 88 11.08 -0.47 19.75
CA VAL A 88 11.73 -1.07 18.59
C VAL A 88 10.77 -1.06 17.40
N PHE A 89 11.26 -0.74 16.20
CA PHE A 89 10.43 -0.62 15.00
C PHE A 89 10.72 -1.72 13.98
N ARG A 90 9.71 -2.03 13.17
CA ARG A 90 9.87 -2.63 11.84
C ARG A 90 9.70 -1.53 10.79
N LEU A 91 10.50 -1.57 9.74
CA LEU A 91 10.49 -0.58 8.67
C LEU A 91 9.80 -1.13 7.42
N PHE A 92 9.03 -0.26 6.77
CA PHE A 92 8.67 -0.38 5.36
C PHE A 92 9.04 0.90 4.61
N VAL A 93 9.51 0.74 3.37
CA VAL A 93 9.82 1.81 2.42
C VAL A 93 8.70 1.82 1.40
N ARG A 94 7.83 2.81 1.55
CA ARG A 94 6.66 3.03 0.72
C ARG A 94 7.03 3.92 -0.47
N GLU A 95 6.46 3.61 -1.63
CA GLU A 95 6.79 4.27 -2.90
C GLU A 95 5.69 5.22 -3.39
N VAL A 96 4.57 5.30 -2.68
CA VAL A 96 3.44 6.15 -3.03
C VAL A 96 2.94 6.95 -1.81
N PRO A 97 2.38 8.16 -1.99
CA PRO A 97 2.01 9.04 -0.87
C PRO A 97 0.77 8.59 -0.08
N LEU A 98 0.04 7.57 -0.53
CA LEU A 98 -1.07 6.96 0.20
C LEU A 98 -0.73 5.58 0.80
N ARG A 99 -1.47 5.18 1.84
CA ARG A 99 -1.41 3.86 2.49
C ARG A 99 -2.71 3.10 2.21
N GLU A 100 -2.68 2.15 1.29
CA GLU A 100 -3.78 1.22 1.02
C GLU A 100 -3.22 -0.08 0.44
N THR A 101 -3.72 -1.22 0.93
CA THR A 101 -3.27 -2.57 0.52
C THR A 101 -3.55 -2.90 -0.94
N LEU A 102 -4.50 -2.20 -1.56
CA LEU A 102 -4.86 -2.36 -2.97
C LEU A 102 -3.95 -1.56 -3.93
N ILE A 103 -3.12 -0.65 -3.40
CA ILE A 103 -2.15 0.10 -4.20
C ILE A 103 -0.80 -0.60 -4.12
N TYR A 104 -0.20 -0.91 -5.27
CA TYR A 104 1.14 -1.48 -5.35
C TYR A 104 2.19 -0.55 -4.72
N GLY A 105 3.14 -1.11 -3.95
CA GLY A 105 4.19 -0.33 -3.29
C GLY A 105 3.72 0.54 -2.11
N SER A 106 2.46 0.39 -1.67
CA SER A 106 1.86 1.22 -0.63
C SER A 106 1.94 0.62 0.77
N VAL A 107 1.44 -0.61 0.96
CA VAL A 107 1.43 -1.30 2.27
C VAL A 107 1.82 -2.77 2.06
N PRO A 108 2.81 -3.30 2.78
CA PRO A 108 3.18 -4.70 2.66
C PRO A 108 2.14 -5.59 3.37
N THR A 109 2.04 -6.84 2.94
CA THR A 109 1.07 -7.81 3.48
C THR A 109 1.20 -8.03 4.99
N TRP A 110 2.36 -7.79 5.59
CA TRP A 110 2.56 -7.91 7.04
C TRP A 110 2.09 -6.69 7.84
N ALA A 111 1.86 -5.54 7.19
CA ALA A 111 1.50 -4.28 7.83
C ALA A 111 0.03 -3.87 7.61
N ALA A 112 -0.78 -4.70 6.95
CA ALA A 112 -2.19 -4.40 6.75
C ALA A 112 -2.92 -4.30 8.11
N GLY A 113 -3.47 -3.13 8.43
CA GLY A 113 -4.06 -2.85 9.74
C GLY A 113 -3.04 -2.69 10.89
N ALA A 114 -1.76 -2.46 10.57
CA ALA A 114 -0.73 -2.13 11.55
C ALA A 114 -0.50 -0.62 11.62
N LYS A 115 -0.26 -0.10 12.83
CA LYS A 115 -0.12 1.33 13.11
C LYS A 115 1.26 1.82 12.71
N VAL A 116 1.29 2.83 11.86
CA VAL A 116 2.50 3.61 11.64
C VAL A 116 2.68 4.57 12.82
N SER A 117 3.80 4.46 13.52
CA SER A 117 4.15 5.42 14.58
C SER A 117 4.49 6.78 13.99
N HIS A 118 5.27 6.79 12.91
CA HIS A 118 5.66 7.97 12.17
C HIS A 118 6.17 7.57 10.79
N SER A 119 6.06 8.51 9.84
CA SER A 119 6.60 8.42 8.50
C SER A 119 7.64 9.51 8.31
N ILE A 120 8.75 9.19 7.65
CA ILE A 120 9.78 10.18 7.29
C ILE A 120 9.91 10.21 5.78
N GLY A 121 9.84 11.39 5.18
CA GLY A 121 9.88 11.59 3.74
C GLY A 121 8.78 12.56 3.24
N PRO A 122 8.57 12.65 1.92
CA PRO A 122 9.28 11.88 0.90
C PRO A 122 10.76 12.23 0.80
N PHE A 123 11.59 11.26 0.40
CA PHE A 123 12.93 11.48 -0.11
C PHE A 123 12.96 11.11 -1.59
N THR A 124 13.62 11.94 -2.39
CA THR A 124 13.87 11.63 -3.79
C THR A 124 15.07 10.70 -3.88
N ASN A 125 14.93 9.60 -4.62
CA ASN A 125 16.03 8.70 -4.94
C ASN A 125 16.75 9.18 -6.22
N GLN A 126 17.95 8.66 -6.51
CA GLN A 126 18.71 9.04 -7.71
C GLN A 126 17.99 8.78 -9.05
N ASP A 127 16.95 7.94 -9.05
CA ASP A 127 16.09 7.64 -10.21
C ASP A 127 14.78 8.44 -10.24
N GLY A 128 14.63 9.43 -9.36
CA GLY A 128 13.47 10.31 -9.28
C GLY A 128 12.26 9.74 -8.55
N ARG A 129 12.28 8.45 -8.15
CA ARG A 129 11.23 7.89 -7.29
C ARG A 129 11.23 8.57 -5.92
N GLN A 130 10.06 8.65 -5.30
CA GLN A 130 9.88 9.20 -3.95
C GLN A 130 9.68 8.06 -2.95
N PHE A 131 10.40 8.11 -1.84
CA PHE A 131 10.31 7.11 -0.78
C PHE A 131 9.87 7.71 0.55
N TRP A 132 8.92 7.03 1.18
CA TRP A 132 8.48 7.28 2.55
C TRP A 132 8.91 6.12 3.43
N TYR A 133 9.46 6.43 4.60
CA TYR A 133 9.94 5.45 5.56
C TYR A 133 8.94 5.35 6.69
N ASP A 134 8.16 4.28 6.67
CA ASP A 134 7.09 4.02 7.64
C ASP A 134 7.61 3.10 8.75
N PHE A 135 7.55 3.59 9.99
CA PHE A 135 8.05 2.87 11.17
C PHE A 135 6.88 2.32 11.99
N PHE A 136 6.84 0.99 12.11
CA PHE A 136 5.80 0.25 12.81
C PHE A 136 6.33 -0.24 14.16
N PRO A 137 5.78 0.21 15.28
CA PRO A 137 6.26 -0.20 16.60
C PRO A 137 5.95 -1.66 16.85
N ILE A 138 6.93 -2.41 17.33
CA ILE A 138 6.79 -3.80 17.75
C ILE A 138 6.27 -3.84 19.18
N LYS A 139 5.26 -4.66 19.44
CA LYS A 139 4.64 -4.83 20.76
C LYS A 139 4.95 -6.19 21.37
N GLN A 140 5.00 -6.24 22.69
CA GLN A 140 4.95 -7.49 23.45
C GLN A 140 3.50 -7.76 23.85
N LEU A 141 2.89 -8.75 23.22
CA LEU A 141 1.49 -9.14 23.45
C LEU A 141 1.41 -10.53 24.08
N ILE A 142 0.34 -10.78 24.84
CA ILE A 142 0.03 -12.10 25.36
C ILE A 142 -0.55 -12.94 24.22
N ALA A 143 0.05 -14.09 23.96
CA ALA A 143 -0.38 -15.03 22.95
C ALA A 143 -1.22 -16.16 23.54
N LEU A 144 -2.48 -16.30 23.09
CA LEU A 144 -3.37 -17.40 23.46
C LEU A 144 -3.42 -18.44 22.34
N TYR A 145 -3.04 -19.67 22.63
CA TYR A 145 -3.01 -20.80 21.70
C TYR A 145 -4.17 -21.77 21.95
N ILE A 146 -4.57 -22.48 20.91
CA ILE A 146 -5.46 -23.64 21.00
C ILE A 146 -4.60 -24.89 20.80
N GLN A 147 -4.76 -25.89 21.66
CA GLN A 147 -4.02 -27.15 21.56
C GLN A 147 -4.19 -27.77 20.17
N GLY A 148 -3.05 -28.06 19.51
CA GLY A 148 -3.01 -28.60 18.15
C GLY A 148 -2.82 -27.54 17.05
N ASP A 149 -2.89 -26.24 17.38
CA ASP A 149 -2.55 -25.15 16.46
C ASP A 149 -1.13 -24.63 16.77
N SER A 150 -0.30 -24.46 15.73
CA SER A 150 1.07 -23.94 15.87
C SER A 150 1.12 -22.42 16.01
N GLU A 151 0.02 -21.74 15.70
CA GLU A 151 -0.07 -20.28 15.71
C GLU A 151 -1.10 -19.82 16.75
N PRO A 152 -0.89 -18.66 17.39
CA PRO A 152 -1.83 -18.16 18.38
C PRO A 152 -3.17 -17.81 17.75
N ALA A 153 -4.25 -18.06 18.49
CA ALA A 153 -5.57 -17.64 18.11
C ALA A 153 -5.80 -16.14 18.34
N LEU A 154 -5.24 -15.61 19.43
CA LEU A 154 -5.32 -14.19 19.81
C LEU A 154 -3.95 -13.69 20.29
N LEU A 155 -3.64 -12.44 19.97
CA LEU A 155 -2.55 -11.67 20.59
C LEU A 155 -3.15 -10.42 21.22
N PHE A 156 -2.96 -10.18 22.51
CA PHE A 156 -3.64 -9.09 23.21
C PHE A 156 -2.86 -8.48 24.37
N GLU A 157 -3.26 -7.28 24.78
CA GLU A 157 -2.81 -6.63 26.01
C GLU A 157 -3.80 -6.92 27.15
N SER A 158 -3.29 -7.29 28.32
CA SER A 158 -4.11 -7.59 29.50
C SER A 158 -3.85 -6.59 30.61
N SER A 159 -4.92 -6.14 31.26
CA SER A 159 -4.84 -5.36 32.50
C SER A 159 -4.46 -6.22 33.71
N THR A 160 -4.56 -7.55 33.59
CA THR A 160 -4.38 -8.50 34.71
C THR A 160 -3.11 -9.33 34.64
N LEU A 161 -2.44 -9.36 33.48
CA LEU A 161 -1.25 -10.18 33.24
C LEU A 161 -0.16 -9.34 32.58
N ALA A 162 1.07 -9.44 33.08
CA ALA A 162 2.23 -8.85 32.43
C ALA A 162 2.71 -9.73 31.26
N PRO A 163 3.22 -9.15 30.15
CA PRO A 163 3.71 -9.91 29.00
C PRO A 163 4.89 -10.86 29.29
N SER A 164 5.71 -10.53 30.30
CA SER A 164 6.97 -11.21 30.63
C SER A 164 6.86 -12.32 31.68
N LEU A 165 5.69 -12.53 32.29
CA LEU A 165 5.52 -13.51 33.36
C LEU A 165 5.11 -14.88 32.78
N PRO A 166 5.79 -15.99 33.16
CA PRO A 166 5.30 -17.32 32.83
C PRO A 166 3.90 -17.50 33.44
N PRO A 167 2.89 -17.97 32.67
CA PRO A 167 1.49 -17.96 33.09
C PRO A 167 1.20 -19.02 34.14
N ILE A 168 1.65 -18.85 35.39
CA ILE A 168 1.29 -19.75 36.50
C ILE A 168 1.22 -18.96 37.82
N THR A 169 0.01 -18.53 38.19
CA THR A 169 -0.48 -18.58 39.59
C THR A 169 -2.00 -18.45 39.69
N ARG A 170 -2.69 -17.85 38.72
CA ARG A 170 -4.17 -17.79 38.69
C ARG A 170 -4.73 -18.45 37.43
N ARG A 171 -5.43 -19.57 37.61
CA ARG A 171 -6.17 -20.31 36.57
C ARG A 171 -7.42 -19.51 36.12
N LEU A 172 -7.20 -18.32 35.57
CA LEU A 172 -8.28 -17.45 35.12
C LEU A 172 -8.90 -18.04 33.85
N THR A 173 -10.22 -18.11 33.84
CA THR A 173 -11.03 -18.36 32.64
C THR A 173 -11.54 -17.05 32.03
N THR A 174 -11.13 -15.91 32.58
CA THR A 174 -11.57 -14.59 32.15
C THR A 174 -10.38 -13.63 32.17
N PHE A 175 -10.14 -12.95 31.05
CA PHE A 175 -9.12 -11.93 30.91
C PHE A 175 -9.78 -10.60 30.55
N ASN A 176 -9.39 -9.53 31.25
CA ASN A 176 -9.83 -8.17 30.94
C ASN A 176 -8.77 -7.50 30.09
N LEU A 177 -9.16 -7.07 28.90
CA LEU A 177 -8.27 -6.40 27.96
C LEU A 177 -7.96 -4.99 28.43
N ALA A 178 -6.67 -4.63 28.37
CA ALA A 178 -6.25 -3.24 28.50
C ALA A 178 -6.51 -2.48 27.19
N PRO A 179 -6.60 -1.14 27.21
CA PRO A 179 -6.59 -0.36 25.98
C PRO A 179 -5.32 -0.64 25.17
N GLY A 180 -5.43 -0.90 23.87
CA GLY A 180 -4.26 -1.22 23.05
C GLY A 180 -4.58 -2.13 21.86
N SER A 181 -3.62 -2.98 21.50
CA SER A 181 -3.73 -3.86 20.32
C SER A 181 -4.37 -5.22 20.63
N LEU A 182 -5.28 -5.65 19.76
CA LEU A 182 -5.76 -7.02 19.67
C LEU A 182 -5.56 -7.53 18.24
N TRP A 183 -4.85 -8.65 18.08
CA TRP A 183 -4.82 -9.38 16.83
C TRP A 183 -5.62 -10.67 16.95
N VAL A 184 -6.51 -10.90 16.00
CA VAL A 184 -7.37 -12.10 15.92
C VAL A 184 -6.97 -12.90 14.69
N LYS A 185 -6.68 -14.19 14.84
CA LYS A 185 -6.40 -15.05 13.69
C LYS A 185 -7.63 -15.06 12.76
N ALA A 186 -7.44 -14.67 11.51
CA ALA A 186 -8.52 -14.25 10.62
C ALA A 186 -9.58 -15.34 10.40
N ARG A 187 -9.16 -16.61 10.39
CA ARG A 187 -10.06 -17.78 10.23
C ARG A 187 -11.11 -17.94 11.34
N TYR A 188 -10.89 -17.32 12.50
CA TYR A 188 -11.87 -17.32 13.60
C TYR A 188 -12.97 -16.29 13.41
N LEU A 189 -12.82 -15.37 12.45
CA LEU A 189 -13.88 -14.44 12.03
C LEU A 189 -14.45 -14.83 10.66
N ALA A 190 -13.61 -15.19 9.68
CA ALA A 190 -14.02 -15.55 8.33
C ALA A 190 -13.45 -16.92 7.91
N ALA A 191 -14.32 -17.84 7.54
CA ALA A 191 -13.98 -19.23 7.23
C ALA A 191 -12.88 -19.41 6.18
N ASN A 192 -12.99 -18.63 5.12
CA ASN A 192 -12.16 -18.69 3.92
C ASN A 192 -10.94 -17.76 4.00
N ALA A 193 -10.65 -17.18 5.16
CA ALA A 193 -9.45 -16.38 5.35
C ALA A 193 -8.18 -17.26 5.23
N PRO A 194 -7.10 -16.76 4.59
CA PRO A 194 -5.87 -17.53 4.42
C PRO A 194 -5.25 -17.99 5.75
N ALA A 195 -4.53 -19.12 5.71
CA ALA A 195 -3.76 -19.59 6.85
C ALA A 195 -2.65 -18.60 7.25
N GLY A 196 -2.29 -18.55 8.53
CA GLY A 196 -1.24 -17.66 9.03
C GLY A 196 -1.57 -16.17 9.02
N THR A 197 -2.83 -15.80 8.78
CA THR A 197 -3.24 -14.39 8.72
C THR A 197 -4.05 -13.95 9.93
N TYR A 198 -3.97 -12.65 10.21
CA TYR A 198 -4.58 -12.00 11.37
C TYR A 198 -5.27 -10.71 10.95
N THR A 199 -6.23 -10.27 11.74
CA THR A 199 -6.75 -8.90 11.66
C THR A 199 -6.47 -8.17 12.97
N GLY A 200 -6.05 -6.92 12.87
CA GLY A 200 -5.71 -6.06 13.99
C GLY A 200 -6.86 -5.12 14.34
N LEU A 201 -7.10 -4.93 15.64
CA LEU A 201 -8.11 -4.03 16.18
C LEU A 201 -7.50 -3.21 17.32
N THR A 202 -7.83 -1.93 17.37
CA THR A 202 -7.60 -1.07 18.53
C THR A 202 -8.80 -1.16 19.48
N VAL A 203 -8.52 -1.56 20.72
CA VAL A 203 -9.55 -1.78 21.74
C VAL A 203 -9.39 -0.75 22.85
N GLN A 204 -10.50 -0.22 23.35
CA GLN A 204 -10.52 0.59 24.57
C GLN A 204 -10.61 -0.31 25.80
N SER A 205 -11.39 -1.38 25.70
CA SER A 205 -11.51 -2.42 26.73
C SER A 205 -12.18 -3.66 26.15
N GLY A 206 -12.22 -4.75 26.92
CA GLY A 206 -12.94 -5.94 26.53
C GLY A 206 -12.70 -7.11 27.47
N THR A 207 -13.34 -8.23 27.15
CA THR A 207 -13.22 -9.47 27.91
C THR A 207 -13.00 -10.65 26.98
N ILE A 208 -12.05 -11.52 27.33
CA ILE A 208 -11.90 -12.85 26.76
C ILE A 208 -12.34 -13.85 27.83
N GLN A 209 -13.37 -14.65 27.55
CA GLN A 209 -13.87 -15.71 28.43
C GLN A 209 -13.63 -17.08 27.80
N LEU A 210 -13.12 -18.00 28.60
CA LEU A 210 -12.79 -19.36 28.21
C LEU A 210 -13.72 -20.35 28.93
N SER A 211 -14.27 -21.31 28.20
CA SER A 211 -15.08 -22.39 28.80
C SER A 211 -14.24 -23.38 29.62
N ASN A 212 -12.94 -23.51 29.30
CA ASN A 212 -12.00 -24.36 30.01
C ASN A 212 -10.79 -23.56 30.48
N ARG A 213 -10.11 -24.07 31.49
CA ARG A 213 -8.90 -23.43 32.04
C ARG A 213 -7.74 -23.56 31.06
N PRO A 214 -6.99 -22.47 30.79
CA PRO A 214 -5.74 -22.56 30.04
C PRO A 214 -4.65 -23.21 30.90
N ALA A 215 -3.66 -23.80 30.22
CA ALA A 215 -2.45 -24.34 30.82
C ALA A 215 -1.21 -23.66 30.20
N ASN A 216 -0.11 -23.66 30.95
CA ASN A 216 1.18 -23.33 30.37
C ASN A 216 1.74 -24.58 29.69
N ALA A 217 1.90 -24.54 28.37
CA ALA A 217 2.56 -25.58 27.59
C ALA A 217 3.68 -24.91 26.79
N ASN A 218 4.94 -25.34 26.98
CA ASN A 218 6.10 -24.78 26.29
C ASN A 218 6.22 -23.25 26.41
N ASN A 219 5.92 -22.70 27.59
CA ASN A 219 5.91 -21.25 27.85
C ASN A 219 4.85 -20.48 27.05
N GLN A 220 3.80 -21.16 26.59
CA GLN A 220 2.65 -20.58 25.88
C GLN A 220 1.38 -20.76 26.70
N LEU A 221 0.49 -19.76 26.67
CA LEU A 221 -0.84 -19.84 27.25
C LEU A 221 -1.74 -20.63 26.30
N THR A 222 -2.00 -21.90 26.61
CA THR A 222 -2.68 -22.84 25.70
C THR A 222 -3.97 -23.37 26.30
N VAL A 223 -5.06 -23.34 25.54
CA VAL A 223 -6.35 -23.95 25.92
C VAL A 223 -6.56 -25.30 25.24
N PRO A 224 -7.29 -26.23 25.87
CA PRO A 224 -7.73 -27.47 25.21
C PRO A 224 -8.51 -27.21 23.92
N ALA A 225 -8.43 -28.13 22.94
CA ALA A 225 -9.04 -27.97 21.62
C ALA A 225 -10.57 -27.75 21.65
N ASN A 226 -11.27 -28.30 22.66
CA ASN A 226 -12.71 -28.16 22.85
C ASN A 226 -13.12 -26.88 23.60
N THR A 227 -12.21 -25.95 23.82
CA THR A 227 -12.49 -24.69 24.52
C THR A 227 -13.26 -23.74 23.61
N VAL A 228 -14.38 -23.23 24.12
CA VAL A 228 -15.08 -22.09 23.53
C VAL A 228 -14.45 -20.82 24.09
N ILE A 229 -14.02 -19.95 23.18
CA ILE A 229 -13.43 -18.65 23.46
C ILE A 229 -14.46 -17.60 23.06
N GLN A 230 -14.97 -16.85 24.04
CA GLN A 230 -15.89 -15.74 23.81
C GLN A 230 -15.17 -14.42 24.02
N VAL A 231 -15.29 -13.52 23.06
CA VAL A 231 -14.62 -12.23 23.03
C VAL A 231 -15.66 -11.13 22.92
N ARG A 232 -15.60 -10.14 23.80
CA ARG A 232 -16.46 -8.94 23.79
C ARG A 232 -15.58 -7.70 23.86
N LEU A 233 -15.72 -6.80 22.90
CA LEU A 233 -14.83 -5.66 22.71
C LEU A 233 -15.61 -4.35 22.72
N ALA A 234 -15.07 -3.37 23.44
CA ALA A 234 -15.32 -1.95 23.20
C ALA A 234 -14.18 -1.43 22.32
N LEU A 235 -14.53 -1.04 21.10
CA LEU A 235 -13.60 -0.66 20.05
C LEU A 235 -13.26 0.82 20.13
N GLN A 236 -11.97 1.15 19.96
CA GLN A 236 -11.51 2.54 19.98
C GLN A 236 -11.74 3.18 18.60
N GLN A 237 -12.52 4.27 18.56
CA GLN A 237 -12.67 5.04 17.33
C GLN A 237 -11.32 5.66 16.94
N PRO A 238 -10.85 5.51 15.69
CA PRO A 238 -9.59 6.11 15.28
C PRO A 238 -9.73 7.63 15.13
N GLU A 239 -8.73 8.37 15.58
CA GLU A 239 -8.64 9.81 15.36
C GLU A 239 -7.99 10.12 14.02
N VAL A 240 -8.44 11.19 13.36
CA VAL A 240 -7.79 11.71 12.15
C VAL A 240 -6.59 12.56 12.58
N VAL A 241 -5.38 12.02 12.39
CA VAL A 241 -4.13 12.70 12.76
C VAL A 241 -3.45 13.27 11.51
N GLY A 242 -2.86 14.47 11.64
CA GLY A 242 -2.07 15.07 10.57
C GLY A 242 -2.87 15.66 9.41
N ALA A 243 -4.14 16.01 9.63
CA ALA A 243 -4.95 16.70 8.64
C ALA A 243 -4.33 18.06 8.28
N ASP A 244 -4.18 18.34 6.99
CA ASP A 244 -3.66 19.61 6.49
C ASP A 244 -4.81 20.53 6.09
N THR A 245 -5.11 21.53 6.92
CA THR A 245 -6.22 22.47 6.68
C THR A 245 -5.80 23.67 5.83
N THR A 246 -4.54 23.75 5.42
CA THR A 246 -3.99 24.90 4.69
C THR A 246 -4.11 24.79 3.18
N THR A 247 -4.58 23.64 2.67
CA THR A 247 -4.60 23.30 1.25
C THR A 247 -5.98 22.79 0.83
N SER A 248 -6.29 22.83 -0.47
CA SER A 248 -7.50 22.23 -1.07
C SER A 248 -7.36 20.71 -1.23
N TRP A 249 -6.14 20.20 -1.38
CA TRP A 249 -5.84 18.78 -1.51
C TRP A 249 -6.37 17.97 -0.33
N GLY A 250 -7.05 16.86 -0.58
CA GLY A 250 -7.59 15.97 0.46
C GLY A 250 -8.79 16.52 1.23
N GLN A 251 -9.40 17.61 0.74
CA GLN A 251 -10.50 18.28 1.44
C GLN A 251 -11.72 17.38 1.60
N ASP A 252 -12.04 16.54 0.62
CA ASP A 252 -13.14 15.57 0.74
C ASP A 252 -12.91 14.59 1.90
N ALA A 253 -11.68 14.11 2.08
CA ALA A 253 -11.31 13.22 3.18
C ALA A 253 -11.29 13.93 4.55
N ARG A 254 -11.04 15.25 4.60
CA ARG A 254 -11.22 16.07 5.82
C ARG A 254 -12.67 16.31 6.17
N ASN A 255 -13.52 16.47 5.15
CA ASN A 255 -14.95 16.73 5.32
C ASN A 255 -15.75 15.46 5.65
N LEU A 256 -15.18 14.29 5.37
CA LEU A 256 -15.73 13.00 5.77
C LEU A 256 -16.01 12.97 7.28
N ARG A 257 -17.26 12.63 7.62
CA ARG A 257 -17.61 12.25 9.00
C ARG A 257 -17.88 10.77 8.99
N LEU A 258 -17.13 9.99 9.75
CA LEU A 258 -17.27 8.55 9.81
C LEU A 258 -17.35 8.10 11.27
N ARG A 259 -18.30 7.22 11.55
CA ARG A 259 -18.37 6.46 12.79
C ARG A 259 -18.35 4.99 12.44
N LEU A 260 -17.29 4.29 12.86
CA LEU A 260 -17.16 2.85 12.71
C LEU A 260 -17.86 2.12 13.87
N PRO A 261 -18.12 0.81 13.76
CA PRO A 261 -18.70 0.03 14.85
C PRO A 261 -17.89 0.16 16.14
N SER A 262 -18.50 0.64 17.22
CA SER A 262 -17.82 0.83 18.52
C SER A 262 -17.82 -0.41 19.41
N SER A 263 -18.41 -1.51 18.95
CA SER A 263 -18.46 -2.78 19.69
C SER A 263 -18.44 -3.98 18.76
N LEU A 264 -17.77 -5.04 19.18
CA LEU A 264 -17.75 -6.33 18.50
C LEU A 264 -17.76 -7.46 19.54
N ALA A 265 -18.66 -8.43 19.38
CA ALA A 265 -18.69 -9.65 20.17
C ALA A 265 -18.72 -10.86 19.24
N PHE A 266 -17.89 -11.85 19.52
CA PHE A 266 -17.80 -13.09 18.75
C PHE A 266 -17.33 -14.23 19.64
N GLN A 267 -17.62 -15.46 19.23
CA GLN A 267 -17.12 -16.67 19.87
C GLN A 267 -16.55 -17.62 18.83
N PHE A 268 -15.56 -18.41 19.23
CA PHE A 268 -14.97 -19.44 18.38
C PHE A 268 -14.37 -20.59 19.19
N SER A 269 -14.17 -21.71 18.53
CA SER A 269 -13.44 -22.88 19.00
C SER A 269 -12.75 -23.56 17.81
N SER A 270 -12.10 -24.70 18.02
CA SER A 270 -11.62 -25.52 16.90
C SER A 270 -12.74 -26.07 16.01
N GLN A 271 -14.00 -26.08 16.49
CA GLN A 271 -15.15 -26.68 15.81
C GLN A 271 -16.06 -25.67 15.11
N GLY A 272 -15.98 -24.38 15.46
CA GLY A 272 -16.90 -23.39 14.91
C GLY A 272 -16.59 -21.96 15.34
N ARG A 273 -17.33 -21.02 14.76
CA ARG A 273 -17.23 -19.58 15.03
C ARG A 273 -18.57 -18.90 14.80
N GLN A 274 -18.79 -17.79 15.49
CA GLN A 274 -20.00 -17.00 15.37
C GLN A 274 -19.73 -15.55 15.78
N ILE A 275 -20.17 -14.59 14.98
CA ILE A 275 -20.31 -13.19 15.42
C ILE A 275 -21.62 -13.07 16.19
N GLU A 276 -21.55 -12.55 17.41
CA GLU A 276 -22.69 -12.42 18.32
C GLU A 276 -23.31 -11.03 18.26
N ALA A 277 -22.48 -9.99 18.16
CA ALA A 277 -22.91 -8.60 18.08
C ALA A 277 -21.90 -7.73 17.35
N VAL A 278 -22.39 -6.74 16.61
CA VAL A 278 -21.60 -5.69 15.96
C VAL A 278 -22.34 -4.37 16.17
N GLY A 279 -21.61 -3.31 16.53
CA GLY A 279 -22.16 -1.97 16.67
C GLY A 279 -22.60 -1.37 15.33
N GLU A 280 -23.44 -0.34 15.39
CA GLU A 280 -23.85 0.44 14.23
C GLU A 280 -22.69 1.28 13.69
N ALA A 281 -22.79 1.66 12.42
CA ALA A 281 -21.87 2.57 11.77
C ALA A 281 -22.65 3.66 11.00
N SER A 282 -22.01 4.78 10.72
CA SER A 282 -22.59 5.84 9.89
C SER A 282 -21.50 6.62 9.20
N TRP A 283 -21.84 7.27 8.09
CA TRP A 283 -20.96 8.25 7.47
C TRP A 283 -21.70 9.47 6.95
N GLN A 284 -20.94 10.51 6.61
CA GLN A 284 -21.34 11.59 5.73
C GLN A 284 -20.22 11.80 4.70
N LEU A 285 -20.50 11.47 3.45
CA LEU A 285 -19.55 11.50 2.33
C LEU A 285 -20.20 12.20 1.14
N TYR A 286 -19.49 13.15 0.51
CA TYR A 286 -19.98 13.95 -0.62
C TYR A 286 -21.38 14.55 -0.40
N GLY A 287 -21.67 14.95 0.83
CA GLY A 287 -22.96 15.54 1.22
C GLY A 287 -24.06 14.53 1.58
N GLN A 288 -23.91 13.24 1.25
CA GLN A 288 -24.90 12.21 1.61
C GLN A 288 -24.55 11.56 2.96
N SER A 289 -25.55 11.41 3.81
CA SER A 289 -25.46 10.63 5.05
C SER A 289 -26.02 9.23 4.83
N LEU A 290 -25.33 8.21 5.34
CA LEU A 290 -25.82 6.82 5.40
C LEU A 290 -25.63 6.28 6.81
N ASP A 291 -26.64 5.59 7.31
CA ASP A 291 -26.54 4.75 8.49
C ASP A 291 -26.41 3.28 8.06
N PHE A 292 -25.68 2.50 8.85
CA PHE A 292 -25.43 1.09 8.55
C PHE A 292 -25.75 0.24 9.77
N VAL A 293 -26.59 -0.78 9.55
CA VAL A 293 -26.96 -1.77 10.57
C VAL A 293 -26.43 -3.14 10.19
N TRP A 294 -25.84 -3.86 11.14
CA TRP A 294 -25.29 -5.20 10.91
C TRP A 294 -26.35 -6.19 10.40
N ASN A 295 -26.07 -6.81 9.25
CA ASN A 295 -26.92 -7.84 8.69
C ASN A 295 -26.56 -9.21 9.29
N ARG A 296 -27.33 -9.62 10.30
CA ARG A 296 -27.13 -10.91 11.01
C ARG A 296 -27.34 -12.16 10.15
N GLN A 297 -28.06 -12.03 9.05
CA GLN A 297 -28.30 -13.14 8.11
C GLN A 297 -27.15 -13.28 7.10
N GLY A 298 -26.37 -12.21 6.89
CA GLY A 298 -25.25 -12.21 5.99
C GLY A 298 -24.05 -12.97 6.59
N GLN A 299 -23.35 -13.71 5.73
CA GLN A 299 -22.15 -14.44 6.13
C GLN A 299 -20.94 -13.50 6.18
N THR A 300 -20.14 -13.60 7.25
CA THR A 300 -18.81 -12.97 7.29
C THR A 300 -17.81 -13.80 6.48
N THR A 301 -17.18 -13.17 5.51
CA THR A 301 -16.25 -13.82 4.57
C THR A 301 -14.97 -13.01 4.43
N TYR A 302 -13.91 -13.64 3.95
CA TYR A 302 -12.74 -12.95 3.44
C TYR A 302 -12.93 -12.68 1.95
N ASP A 303 -12.71 -11.44 1.53
CA ASP A 303 -12.73 -11.03 0.13
C ASP A 303 -11.28 -10.94 -0.37
N PRO A 304 -10.83 -11.85 -1.25
CA PRO A 304 -9.45 -11.84 -1.74
C PRO A 304 -9.13 -10.65 -2.64
N GLY A 305 -10.13 -10.05 -3.31
CA GLY A 305 -9.95 -8.86 -4.13
C GLY A 305 -9.72 -7.62 -3.28
N LEU A 306 -10.41 -7.52 -2.15
CA LEU A 306 -10.24 -6.43 -1.18
C LEU A 306 -9.17 -6.70 -0.12
N GLN A 307 -8.68 -7.95 -0.03
CA GLN A 307 -7.77 -8.46 1.01
C GLN A 307 -8.27 -8.18 2.45
N ARG A 308 -9.59 -8.30 2.64
CA ARG A 308 -10.26 -7.90 3.89
C ARG A 308 -11.27 -8.94 4.32
N ILE A 309 -11.46 -9.07 5.63
CA ILE A 309 -12.68 -9.68 6.18
C ILE A 309 -13.82 -8.71 5.95
N VAL A 310 -14.96 -9.21 5.49
CA VAL A 310 -16.16 -8.45 5.18
C VAL A 310 -17.29 -8.92 6.09
N ILE A 311 -17.71 -8.05 7.01
CA ILE A 311 -18.85 -8.24 7.90
C ILE A 311 -20.03 -7.49 7.28
N PRO A 312 -21.11 -8.17 6.86
CA PRO A 312 -22.15 -7.55 6.04
C PRO A 312 -23.03 -6.59 6.84
N PHE A 313 -23.35 -5.45 6.24
CA PHE A 313 -24.25 -4.43 6.77
C PHE A 313 -25.36 -4.13 5.77
N THR A 314 -26.42 -3.50 6.24
CA THR A 314 -27.48 -2.92 5.40
C THR A 314 -27.40 -1.40 5.54
N ALA A 315 -27.23 -0.70 4.43
CA ALA A 315 -27.29 0.76 4.37
C ALA A 315 -28.73 1.25 4.49
N SER A 316 -28.92 2.44 5.06
CA SER A 316 -30.23 3.10 5.19
C SER A 316 -30.83 3.51 3.84
N GLU A 317 -30.00 3.77 2.84
CA GLU A 317 -30.40 4.16 1.49
C GLU A 317 -30.12 3.05 0.48
N GLN A 318 -30.84 3.09 -0.64
CA GLN A 318 -30.67 2.14 -1.75
C GLN A 318 -29.72 2.66 -2.84
N ARG A 319 -29.31 3.93 -2.77
CA ARG A 319 -28.46 4.58 -3.77
C ARG A 319 -27.39 5.42 -3.08
N LEU A 320 -26.19 5.40 -3.66
CA LEU A 320 -25.13 6.34 -3.35
C LEU A 320 -25.26 7.53 -4.30
N GLU A 321 -25.39 8.72 -3.75
CA GLU A 321 -25.47 9.98 -4.48
C GLU A 321 -24.20 10.78 -4.25
N ILE A 322 -23.54 11.20 -5.33
CA ILE A 322 -22.33 11.99 -5.26
C ILE A 322 -22.69 13.46 -5.42
N GLY A 323 -22.59 14.20 -4.32
CA GLY A 323 -22.67 15.66 -4.32
C GLY A 323 -21.38 16.33 -4.81
N PRO A 324 -21.18 17.62 -4.49
CA PRO A 324 -19.97 18.33 -4.87
C PRO A 324 -18.69 17.66 -4.36
N VAL A 325 -17.71 17.51 -5.25
CA VAL A 325 -16.37 16.99 -4.96
C VAL A 325 -15.39 18.17 -4.91
N ALA A 326 -14.55 18.23 -3.88
CA ALA A 326 -13.60 19.31 -3.67
C ALA A 326 -12.21 19.04 -4.27
N SER A 327 -11.85 17.77 -4.50
CA SER A 327 -10.57 17.38 -5.09
C SER A 327 -10.31 18.10 -6.42
N GLU A 328 -9.10 18.67 -6.53
CA GLU A 328 -8.62 19.28 -7.77
C GLU A 328 -8.08 18.23 -8.76
N LEU A 329 -7.60 17.08 -8.27
CA LEU A 329 -7.04 16.01 -9.11
C LEU A 329 -8.14 15.14 -9.73
N ASN A 330 -9.16 14.76 -8.96
CA ASN A 330 -10.14 13.75 -9.38
C ASN A 330 -11.57 14.17 -9.07
N THR A 331 -12.48 13.79 -9.95
CA THR A 331 -13.92 14.05 -9.83
C THR A 331 -14.67 12.74 -10.03
N VAL A 332 -15.57 12.43 -9.10
CA VAL A 332 -16.59 11.40 -9.25
C VAL A 332 -17.95 12.08 -9.25
N GLN A 333 -18.90 11.60 -10.04
CA GLN A 333 -20.21 12.23 -10.19
C GLN A 333 -21.33 11.23 -10.43
N ASN A 334 -22.56 11.73 -10.40
CA ASN A 334 -23.83 11.01 -10.56
C ASN A 334 -24.22 10.17 -9.32
N ALA A 335 -25.10 9.19 -9.53
CA ALA A 335 -25.61 8.31 -8.48
C ALA A 335 -25.73 6.88 -9.01
N ALA A 336 -25.58 5.90 -8.12
CA ALA A 336 -25.68 4.48 -8.45
C ALA A 336 -26.39 3.68 -7.35
N PRO A 337 -27.10 2.58 -7.68
CA PRO A 337 -27.71 1.72 -6.69
C PRO A 337 -26.66 1.01 -5.84
N ILE A 338 -26.83 1.01 -4.52
CA ILE A 338 -25.98 0.27 -3.59
C ILE A 338 -26.27 -1.22 -3.76
N SER A 339 -25.24 -1.98 -4.10
CA SER A 339 -25.33 -3.44 -4.28
C SER A 339 -24.87 -4.18 -3.02
N ARG A 340 -23.91 -3.62 -2.29
CA ARG A 340 -23.36 -4.20 -1.06
C ARG A 340 -22.92 -3.11 -0.09
N SER A 341 -23.14 -3.33 1.20
CA SER A 341 -22.51 -2.55 2.26
C SER A 341 -21.94 -3.48 3.32
N ALA A 342 -20.80 -3.10 3.90
CA ALA A 342 -20.15 -3.91 4.91
C ALA A 342 -19.17 -3.11 5.77
N TRP A 343 -18.86 -3.64 6.94
CA TRP A 343 -17.69 -3.26 7.70
C TRP A 343 -16.53 -4.20 7.33
N THR A 344 -15.38 -3.63 7.00
CA THR A 344 -14.23 -4.40 6.51
C THR A 344 -13.03 -4.27 7.43
N LEU A 345 -12.34 -5.40 7.64
CA LEU A 345 -11.15 -5.48 8.47
C LEU A 345 -9.97 -5.97 7.63
N SER A 346 -8.86 -5.23 7.64
CA SER A 346 -7.64 -5.61 6.94
C SER A 346 -7.08 -6.93 7.48
N VAL A 347 -6.51 -7.73 6.57
CA VAL A 347 -5.89 -9.01 6.90
C VAL A 347 -4.40 -8.96 6.61
N ALA A 348 -3.58 -9.28 7.61
CA ALA A 348 -2.13 -9.25 7.52
C ALA A 348 -1.47 -10.60 7.86
N THR A 349 -0.30 -10.81 7.26
CA THR A 349 0.61 -11.91 7.62
C THR A 349 1.67 -11.38 8.59
N ILE A 350 1.35 -11.36 9.89
CA ILE A 350 2.24 -10.83 10.94
C ILE A 350 3.20 -11.89 11.48
N ASN A 351 4.34 -11.45 12.02
CA ASN A 351 5.16 -12.28 12.90
C ASN A 351 4.57 -12.24 14.32
N SER A 352 3.96 -13.33 14.78
CA SER A 352 3.31 -13.37 16.10
C SER A 352 4.26 -13.20 17.30
N ASN A 353 5.57 -13.40 17.11
CA ASN A 353 6.57 -13.18 18.16
C ASN A 353 7.03 -11.72 18.25
N GLN A 354 6.78 -10.94 17.19
CA GLN A 354 7.11 -9.51 17.10
C GLN A 354 5.94 -8.78 16.40
N PRO A 355 4.72 -8.86 16.96
CA PRO A 355 3.55 -8.29 16.31
C PRO A 355 3.67 -6.76 16.28
N PRO A 356 3.26 -6.11 15.19
CA PRO A 356 3.15 -4.66 15.19
C PRO A 356 1.97 -4.21 16.06
N GLU A 357 1.98 -2.96 16.50
CA GLU A 357 0.79 -2.30 17.04
C GLU A 357 -0.32 -2.29 15.99
N ALA A 358 -1.57 -2.58 16.37
CA ALA A 358 -2.71 -2.54 15.47
C ALA A 358 -3.18 -1.08 15.20
N GLU A 359 -3.64 -0.80 13.98
CA GLU A 359 -4.22 0.51 13.60
C GLU A 359 -5.73 0.41 13.44
N GLY A 360 -6.44 1.24 14.22
CA GLY A 360 -7.86 1.48 14.05
C GLY A 360 -8.72 0.22 14.15
N ILE A 361 -9.87 0.28 13.49
CA ILE A 361 -10.93 -0.74 13.56
C ILE A 361 -11.57 -0.94 12.18
N GLY A 362 -10.75 -0.93 11.13
CA GLY A 362 -11.18 -1.18 9.76
C GLY A 362 -11.78 0.03 9.03
N ALA A 363 -12.64 -0.25 8.04
CA ALA A 363 -13.25 0.72 7.15
C ALA A 363 -14.69 0.32 6.80
N MET A 364 -15.54 1.27 6.43
CA MET A 364 -16.83 0.96 5.78
C MET A 364 -16.63 0.75 4.29
N LEU A 365 -17.32 -0.26 3.76
CA LEU A 365 -17.42 -0.58 2.34
C LEU A 365 -18.83 -0.28 1.86
N VAL A 366 -18.93 0.44 0.75
CA VAL A 366 -20.14 0.53 -0.09
C VAL A 366 -19.74 0.19 -1.52
N GLU A 367 -20.26 -0.92 -2.04
CA GLU A 367 -20.19 -1.25 -3.46
C GLU A 367 -21.50 -0.82 -4.12
N THR A 368 -21.40 -0.28 -5.34
CA THR A 368 -22.56 0.08 -6.13
C THR A 368 -22.61 -0.73 -7.43
N GLY A 369 -23.76 -0.71 -8.09
CA GLY A 369 -23.84 -1.04 -9.52
C GLY A 369 -23.34 0.12 -10.39
N ALA A 370 -23.64 0.05 -11.69
CA ALA A 370 -23.31 1.10 -12.63
C ALA A 370 -24.10 2.41 -12.37
N GLY A 371 -23.49 3.54 -12.72
CA GLY A 371 -24.13 4.86 -12.68
C GLY A 371 -23.16 6.00 -12.41
N LEU A 372 -22.03 5.71 -11.76
CA LEU A 372 -20.99 6.68 -11.47
C LEU A 372 -20.03 6.86 -12.65
N VAL A 373 -19.46 8.05 -12.74
CA VAL A 373 -18.42 8.40 -13.71
C VAL A 373 -17.27 9.05 -12.96
N ASP A 374 -16.06 8.58 -13.21
CA ASP A 374 -14.82 9.10 -12.63
C ASP A 374 -13.96 9.80 -13.69
N ARG A 375 -13.29 10.89 -13.31
CA ARG A 375 -12.40 11.64 -14.20
C ARG A 375 -11.36 12.38 -13.40
N TRP A 376 -10.11 12.31 -13.84
CA TRP A 376 -9.01 13.11 -13.31
C TRP A 376 -8.48 14.17 -14.27
N GLN A 377 -7.62 15.05 -13.76
CA GLN A 377 -6.97 16.12 -14.52
C GLN A 377 -6.03 15.59 -15.61
N GLY A 378 -6.00 16.27 -16.75
CA GLY A 378 -5.23 15.84 -17.93
C GLY A 378 -5.93 14.80 -18.80
N MET A 379 -7.03 14.18 -18.35
CA MET A 379 -7.78 13.23 -19.17
C MET A 379 -8.65 13.93 -20.23
N ALA A 380 -8.61 13.42 -21.45
CA ALA A 380 -9.44 13.83 -22.58
C ALA A 380 -10.37 12.69 -23.02
N GLY A 381 -11.44 13.03 -23.76
CA GLY A 381 -12.40 12.03 -24.27
C GLY A 381 -13.48 11.58 -23.27
N GLY A 382 -13.67 12.30 -22.17
CA GLY A 382 -14.70 12.04 -21.15
C GLY A 382 -14.21 11.19 -19.97
N GLY A 383 -15.04 11.02 -18.95
CA GLY A 383 -14.75 10.21 -17.77
C GLY A 383 -14.85 8.70 -18.02
N LEU A 384 -14.27 7.88 -17.14
CA LEU A 384 -14.47 6.44 -17.09
C LEU A 384 -15.82 6.14 -16.44
N ARG A 385 -16.65 5.34 -17.10
CA ARG A 385 -17.88 4.81 -16.50
C ARG A 385 -17.52 3.68 -15.55
N LEU A 386 -17.94 3.82 -14.29
CA LEU A 386 -17.71 2.83 -13.26
C LEU A 386 -18.79 1.73 -13.35
N SER A 387 -18.35 0.48 -13.36
CA SER A 387 -19.19 -0.70 -13.49
C SER A 387 -19.67 -1.21 -12.14
N HIS A 388 -18.73 -1.40 -11.21
CA HIS A 388 -18.98 -1.91 -9.85
C HIS A 388 -18.04 -1.22 -8.84
N PRO A 389 -18.16 0.11 -8.66
CA PRO A 389 -17.23 0.83 -7.82
C PRO A 389 -17.44 0.48 -6.35
N ALA A 390 -16.33 0.32 -5.64
CA ALA A 390 -16.24 0.06 -4.21
C ALA A 390 -15.62 1.27 -3.50
N PHE A 391 -16.39 1.90 -2.62
CA PHE A 391 -15.91 2.92 -1.71
C PHE A 391 -15.48 2.26 -0.40
N LEU A 392 -14.18 2.28 -0.12
CA LEU A 392 -13.58 1.91 1.15
C LEU A 392 -13.23 3.18 1.91
N VAL A 393 -13.90 3.41 3.04
CA VAL A 393 -13.82 4.67 3.77
C VAL A 393 -13.43 4.42 5.21
N SER A 394 -12.30 5.00 5.60
CA SER A 394 -11.73 4.96 6.95
C SER A 394 -11.51 6.39 7.46
N PRO A 395 -11.25 6.59 8.77
CA PRO A 395 -11.10 7.95 9.30
C PRO A 395 -9.99 8.72 8.58
N GLY A 396 -10.36 9.82 7.94
CA GLY A 396 -9.45 10.68 7.18
C GLY A 396 -8.99 10.10 5.85
N GLN A 397 -9.63 9.05 5.32
CA GLN A 397 -9.28 8.49 4.02
C GLN A 397 -10.53 8.01 3.26
N ILE A 398 -10.59 8.41 2.00
CA ILE A 398 -11.55 7.91 1.01
C ILE A 398 -10.75 7.12 -0.01
N PHE A 399 -11.17 5.89 -0.29
CA PHE A 399 -10.60 5.07 -1.35
C PHE A 399 -11.73 4.54 -2.24
N LEU A 400 -11.58 4.71 -3.55
CA LEU A 400 -12.48 4.24 -4.59
C LEU A 400 -11.72 3.24 -5.44
N ALA A 401 -12.32 2.08 -5.68
CA ALA A 401 -11.79 1.06 -6.58
C ALA A 401 -12.87 0.59 -7.56
N ASP A 402 -12.53 0.45 -8.84
CA ASP A 402 -13.36 -0.26 -9.82
C ASP A 402 -12.44 -1.04 -10.76
N LEU A 403 -12.62 -2.36 -10.83
CA LEU A 403 -11.80 -3.23 -11.69
C LEU A 403 -12.32 -3.33 -13.14
N GLY A 404 -13.49 -2.74 -13.39
CA GLY A 404 -14.27 -2.85 -14.62
C GLY A 404 -14.60 -1.50 -15.24
N ALA A 405 -13.83 -0.44 -14.98
CA ALA A 405 -14.12 0.88 -15.51
C ALA A 405 -13.97 0.90 -17.05
N THR A 406 -14.79 1.69 -17.74
CA THR A 406 -14.83 1.69 -19.21
C THR A 406 -14.95 3.09 -19.82
N ASN A 407 -14.12 3.38 -20.82
CA ASN A 407 -14.34 4.42 -21.82
C ASN A 407 -13.35 4.25 -22.98
N PRO A 408 -13.78 3.78 -24.16
CA PRO A 408 -12.87 3.56 -25.29
C PRO A 408 -12.31 4.86 -25.90
N HIS A 409 -12.83 6.02 -25.51
CA HIS A 409 -12.37 7.33 -25.99
C HIS A 409 -11.50 8.06 -24.97
N ALA A 410 -11.38 7.54 -23.74
CA ALA A 410 -10.52 8.14 -22.74
C ALA A 410 -9.06 8.04 -23.17
N ARG A 411 -8.35 9.16 -23.04
CA ARG A 411 -6.93 9.29 -23.38
C ARG A 411 -6.26 10.36 -22.54
N GLN A 412 -4.95 10.25 -22.38
CA GLN A 412 -4.12 11.31 -21.80
C GLN A 412 -2.83 11.40 -22.60
N SER A 413 -2.39 12.62 -22.91
CA SER A 413 -1.13 12.86 -23.61
C SER A 413 -0.20 13.58 -22.66
N LEU A 414 1.06 13.17 -22.62
CA LEU A 414 2.08 13.82 -21.80
C LEU A 414 3.22 14.29 -22.69
N ASN A 415 3.58 15.55 -22.54
CA ASN A 415 4.79 16.14 -23.10
C ASN A 415 5.93 15.91 -22.11
N LEU A 416 7.03 15.33 -22.58
CA LEU A 416 8.25 15.13 -21.81
C LEU A 416 9.25 16.24 -22.19
N TRP A 417 10.51 15.91 -22.47
CA TRP A 417 11.53 16.91 -22.82
C TRP A 417 11.45 17.32 -24.29
N GLN A 418 11.62 18.61 -24.52
CA GLN A 418 11.91 19.22 -25.82
C GLN A 418 13.10 20.16 -25.62
N ASP A 419 14.14 20.00 -26.43
CA ASP A 419 15.37 20.78 -26.31
C ASP A 419 15.97 21.08 -27.69
N GLU A 420 17.13 21.75 -27.72
CA GLU A 420 17.80 22.13 -28.98
C GLU A 420 18.17 20.94 -29.87
N ILE A 421 18.38 19.76 -29.28
CA ILE A 421 18.80 18.54 -29.97
C ILE A 421 17.64 17.56 -30.22
N ASN A 422 16.48 17.79 -29.59
CA ASN A 422 15.19 17.15 -29.83
C ASN A 422 14.08 18.21 -30.02
N PRO A 423 14.06 18.91 -31.17
CA PRO A 423 13.12 20.00 -31.42
C PRO A 423 11.66 19.54 -31.57
N PHE A 424 11.41 18.25 -31.80
CA PHE A 424 10.05 17.69 -31.87
C PHE A 424 9.53 17.23 -30.50
N GLY A 425 10.43 17.09 -29.53
CA GLY A 425 10.12 16.67 -28.17
C GLY A 425 9.82 15.18 -28.04
N THR A 426 9.92 14.69 -26.82
CA THR A 426 9.46 13.36 -26.44
C THR A 426 8.03 13.46 -25.91
N THR A 427 7.17 12.52 -26.30
CA THR A 427 5.78 12.47 -25.81
C THR A 427 5.37 11.05 -25.47
N VAL A 428 4.35 10.89 -24.64
CA VAL A 428 3.63 9.63 -24.48
C VAL A 428 2.14 9.83 -24.67
N ASN A 429 1.51 8.90 -25.37
CA ASN A 429 0.07 8.86 -25.52
C ASN A 429 -0.48 7.64 -24.77
N LEU A 430 -1.41 7.91 -23.87
CA LEU A 430 -2.07 6.95 -23.00
C LEU A 430 -3.47 6.67 -23.51
N THR A 431 -3.82 5.40 -23.59
CA THR A 431 -5.19 4.93 -23.85
C THR A 431 -5.54 3.86 -22.84
N PHE A 432 -6.81 3.83 -22.42
CA PHE A 432 -7.22 2.94 -21.34
C PHE A 432 -7.86 1.67 -21.91
N PRO A 433 -7.37 0.47 -21.55
CA PRO A 433 -8.01 -0.77 -21.94
C PRO A 433 -9.45 -0.80 -21.42
N THR A 434 -10.32 -1.54 -22.10
CA THR A 434 -11.71 -1.69 -21.69
C THR A 434 -12.00 -3.18 -21.48
N PRO A 435 -12.21 -3.64 -20.23
CA PRO A 435 -12.20 -2.87 -18.98
C PRO A 435 -10.79 -2.41 -18.53
N THR A 436 -10.72 -1.36 -17.70
CA THR A 436 -9.50 -0.96 -16.98
C THR A 436 -9.75 -0.91 -15.47
N PRO A 437 -8.84 -1.47 -14.64
CA PRO A 437 -8.81 -1.16 -13.22
C PRO A 437 -8.48 0.30 -12.97
N LEU A 438 -9.25 0.91 -12.06
CA LEU A 438 -9.09 2.28 -11.60
C LEU A 438 -9.12 2.29 -10.07
N PHE A 439 -8.20 3.02 -9.49
CA PHE A 439 -8.14 3.33 -8.07
C PHE A 439 -7.99 4.84 -7.88
N TYR A 440 -8.77 5.40 -6.97
CA TYR A 440 -8.60 6.77 -6.49
C TYR A 440 -8.52 6.77 -4.97
N GLY A 441 -7.62 7.55 -4.40
CA GLY A 441 -7.52 7.76 -2.97
C GLY A 441 -7.33 9.21 -2.61
N ALA A 442 -7.94 9.64 -1.52
CA ALA A 442 -7.74 10.95 -0.90
C ALA A 442 -7.52 10.78 0.60
N ASN A 443 -6.57 11.52 1.16
CA ASN A 443 -6.26 11.52 2.59
C ASN A 443 -6.35 12.92 3.17
N ALA A 444 -6.83 13.02 4.42
CA ALA A 444 -6.99 14.27 5.15
C ALA A 444 -5.69 15.08 5.28
N ASN A 445 -4.53 14.42 5.20
CA ASN A 445 -3.21 15.07 5.19
C ASN A 445 -2.85 15.76 3.86
N GLY A 446 -3.76 15.79 2.89
CA GLY A 446 -3.58 16.49 1.62
C GLY A 446 -2.88 15.70 0.53
N ASN A 447 -2.76 14.38 0.66
CA ASN A 447 -2.33 13.52 -0.45
C ASN A 447 -3.53 12.95 -1.19
N GLU A 448 -3.47 13.00 -2.51
CA GLU A 448 -4.40 12.36 -3.43
C GLU A 448 -3.65 11.52 -4.45
N LEU A 449 -4.27 10.45 -4.94
CA LEU A 449 -3.65 9.53 -5.89
C LEU A 449 -4.72 8.92 -6.81
N VAL A 450 -4.40 8.84 -8.09
CA VAL A 450 -5.10 8.03 -9.09
C VAL A 450 -4.15 6.95 -9.59
N SER A 451 -4.63 5.72 -9.72
CA SER A 451 -3.90 4.65 -10.41
C SER A 451 -4.81 3.91 -11.36
N ALA A 452 -4.30 3.62 -12.56
CA ALA A 452 -5.02 2.88 -13.58
C ALA A 452 -4.07 2.04 -14.42
N LEU A 453 -4.60 1.05 -15.14
CA LEU A 453 -3.86 0.41 -16.23
C LEU A 453 -4.06 1.19 -17.52
N THR A 454 -2.98 1.38 -18.27
CA THR A 454 -2.97 2.10 -19.54
C THR A 454 -2.11 1.38 -20.58
N ASN A 455 -2.49 1.47 -21.84
CA ASN A 455 -1.56 1.22 -22.94
C ASN A 455 -0.81 2.52 -23.21
N ALA A 456 0.50 2.47 -23.35
CA ALA A 456 1.33 3.64 -23.61
C ALA A 456 2.10 3.50 -24.92
N ASP A 457 2.01 4.53 -25.76
CA ASP A 457 2.81 4.69 -26.98
C ASP A 457 3.76 5.88 -26.77
N PHE A 458 5.06 5.57 -26.63
CA PHE A 458 6.10 6.56 -26.41
C PHE A 458 6.74 6.95 -27.74
N GLN A 459 6.74 8.25 -27.99
CA GLN A 459 7.49 8.87 -29.08
C GLN A 459 8.77 9.45 -28.49
N ILE A 460 9.80 8.60 -28.41
CA ILE A 460 11.12 8.94 -27.87
C ILE A 460 12.08 9.34 -28.98
N ASP A 461 13.05 10.19 -28.65
CA ASP A 461 14.12 10.57 -29.56
C ASP A 461 15.36 9.66 -29.43
N ARG A 462 15.57 9.00 -28.27
CA ARG A 462 16.80 8.27 -27.93
C ARG A 462 16.54 7.05 -27.03
N PRO A 463 17.44 6.04 -27.04
CA PRO A 463 18.62 5.90 -27.90
C PRO A 463 18.22 5.63 -29.37
N VAL A 464 19.16 5.79 -30.30
CA VAL A 464 18.91 5.51 -31.74
C VAL A 464 19.62 4.23 -32.19
N LYS A 465 18.96 3.51 -33.09
CA LYS A 465 19.55 2.38 -33.83
C LYS A 465 20.66 2.90 -34.75
N VAL A 466 21.49 2.00 -35.27
CA VAL A 466 22.52 2.31 -36.29
C VAL A 466 21.96 2.97 -37.56
N ASN A 467 20.67 2.82 -37.84
CA ASN A 467 20.00 3.48 -38.97
C ASN A 467 19.50 4.91 -38.64
N GLY A 468 19.75 5.43 -37.44
CA GLY A 468 19.37 6.77 -36.99
C GLY A 468 17.97 6.89 -36.40
N GLU A 469 17.17 5.83 -36.41
CA GLU A 469 15.82 5.86 -35.85
C GLU A 469 15.78 5.34 -34.41
N PRO A 470 14.94 5.92 -33.53
CA PRO A 470 14.67 5.36 -32.21
C PRO A 470 13.96 4.00 -32.30
N PRO A 471 14.12 3.10 -31.32
CA PRO A 471 13.34 1.88 -31.25
C PRO A 471 11.87 2.20 -30.90
N PRO A 472 10.90 1.42 -31.41
CA PRO A 472 9.51 1.58 -31.00
C PRO A 472 9.35 1.20 -29.52
N VAL A 473 8.58 2.02 -28.78
CA VAL A 473 8.29 1.79 -27.36
C VAL A 473 6.78 1.84 -27.15
N ARG A 474 6.18 0.66 -27.15
CA ARG A 474 4.74 0.46 -26.94
C ARG A 474 4.54 -0.60 -25.87
N SER A 475 3.61 -0.35 -24.99
CA SER A 475 3.31 -1.19 -23.83
C SER A 475 1.81 -1.35 -23.67
N LEU A 476 1.40 -2.48 -23.08
CA LEU A 476 0.01 -2.81 -22.80
C LEU A 476 -0.17 -3.03 -21.30
N ASN A 477 -1.20 -2.40 -20.74
CA ASN A 477 -1.51 -2.52 -19.31
C ASN A 477 -0.37 -2.06 -18.38
N SER A 478 0.38 -1.05 -18.78
CA SER A 478 1.33 -0.36 -17.91
C SER A 478 0.61 0.25 -16.73
N VAL A 479 1.30 0.30 -15.59
CA VAL A 479 0.77 0.92 -14.37
C VAL A 479 1.00 2.42 -14.48
N LEU A 480 -0.09 3.18 -14.49
CA LEU A 480 -0.09 4.64 -14.29
C LEU A 480 -0.39 4.93 -12.82
N ILE A 481 0.40 5.79 -12.20
CA ILE A 481 0.13 6.41 -10.91
C ILE A 481 0.35 7.90 -11.06
N LEU A 482 -0.71 8.66 -10.79
CA LEU A 482 -0.66 10.11 -10.62
C LEU A 482 -0.90 10.41 -9.16
N ALA A 483 -0.04 11.20 -8.53
CA ALA A 483 -0.26 11.60 -7.14
C ALA A 483 -0.04 13.10 -6.97
N ALA A 484 -0.85 13.74 -6.14
CA ALA A 484 -0.80 15.17 -5.94
C ALA A 484 -0.94 15.54 -4.46
N SER A 485 -0.24 16.60 -4.08
CA SER A 485 -0.39 17.33 -2.83
C SER A 485 0.03 18.79 -3.06
N ALA A 486 -0.03 19.62 -2.02
CA ALA A 486 0.45 20.99 -2.13
C ALA A 486 1.96 21.11 -2.41
N SER A 487 2.75 20.07 -2.12
CA SER A 487 4.20 20.09 -2.28
C SER A 487 4.69 19.42 -3.56
N GLN A 488 3.89 18.57 -4.19
CA GLN A 488 4.34 17.78 -5.33
C GLN A 488 3.19 17.26 -6.19
N LYS A 489 3.46 17.10 -7.49
CA LYS A 489 2.62 16.39 -8.46
C LYS A 489 3.51 15.35 -9.12
N LEU A 490 3.23 14.08 -8.90
CA LEU A 490 4.05 12.95 -9.32
C LEU A 490 3.37 12.19 -10.47
N ILE A 491 4.20 11.66 -11.36
CA ILE A 491 3.79 10.69 -12.37
C ILE A 491 4.74 9.50 -12.36
N TYR A 492 4.19 8.31 -12.15
CA TYR A 492 4.86 7.04 -12.42
C TYR A 492 4.10 6.31 -13.53
N LEU A 493 4.83 5.91 -14.57
CA LEU A 493 4.30 5.09 -15.65
C LEU A 493 5.33 4.03 -15.97
N PHE A 494 5.03 2.76 -15.69
CA PHE A 494 6.03 1.72 -15.85
C PHE A 494 5.48 0.37 -16.29
N ASP A 495 6.35 -0.34 -17.01
CA ASP A 495 6.17 -1.70 -17.49
C ASP A 495 7.55 -2.35 -17.72
N ASP A 496 7.67 -3.66 -17.47
CA ASP A 496 8.94 -4.42 -17.58
C ASP A 496 8.77 -5.70 -18.42
N ASN A 497 7.72 -5.76 -19.27
CA ASN A 497 7.41 -6.92 -20.11
C ASN A 497 7.02 -6.60 -21.58
N LEU A 498 7.54 -5.50 -22.14
CA LEU A 498 7.22 -5.01 -23.50
C LEU A 498 7.49 -6.02 -24.63
N ILE A 499 8.41 -6.97 -24.43
CA ILE A 499 8.62 -8.07 -25.39
C ILE A 499 7.39 -8.97 -25.46
N GLN A 500 6.80 -9.32 -24.32
CA GLN A 500 5.56 -10.09 -24.28
C GLN A 500 4.39 -9.30 -24.90
N ASP A 501 4.31 -7.99 -24.64
CA ASP A 501 3.26 -7.15 -25.22
C ASP A 501 3.36 -7.03 -26.74
N SER A 502 4.58 -6.83 -27.25
CA SER A 502 4.84 -6.78 -28.69
C SER A 502 4.43 -8.10 -29.36
N ALA A 503 4.76 -9.24 -28.74
CA ALA A 503 4.36 -10.55 -29.24
C ALA A 503 2.83 -10.73 -29.25
N ARG A 504 2.12 -10.23 -28.24
CA ARG A 504 0.65 -10.23 -28.19
C ARG A 504 0.05 -9.37 -29.30
N LEU A 505 0.56 -8.16 -29.50
CA LEU A 505 0.11 -7.26 -30.57
C LEU A 505 0.32 -7.85 -31.96
N ASN A 506 1.38 -8.64 -32.13
CA ASN A 506 1.76 -9.23 -33.42
C ASN A 506 1.32 -10.70 -33.59
N ASN A 507 0.59 -11.28 -32.62
CA ASN A 507 0.20 -12.70 -32.59
C ASN A 507 1.38 -13.68 -32.78
N GLN A 508 2.51 -13.44 -32.10
CA GLN A 508 3.73 -14.25 -32.22
C GLN A 508 3.81 -15.34 -31.14
N ASP A 509 3.91 -16.61 -31.56
CA ASP A 509 4.19 -17.78 -30.72
C ASP A 509 5.03 -18.81 -31.51
N PRO A 510 6.27 -19.16 -31.10
CA PRO A 510 6.96 -18.72 -29.89
C PRO A 510 7.39 -17.25 -29.94
N ILE A 511 7.51 -16.64 -28.77
CA ILE A 511 8.05 -15.29 -28.62
C ILE A 511 9.54 -15.30 -28.98
N VAL A 512 9.89 -14.66 -30.10
CA VAL A 512 11.28 -14.47 -30.52
C VAL A 512 11.61 -12.98 -30.42
N PRO A 513 12.46 -12.55 -29.47
CA PRO A 513 12.84 -11.14 -29.36
C PRO A 513 13.53 -10.67 -30.65
N GLU A 514 13.03 -9.56 -31.21
CA GLU A 514 13.73 -8.87 -32.30
C GLU A 514 15.06 -8.32 -31.78
N GLN A 515 16.05 -8.23 -32.66
CA GLN A 515 17.37 -7.75 -32.33
C GLN A 515 17.76 -6.62 -33.26
N PHE A 516 18.38 -5.58 -32.72
CA PHE A 516 18.97 -4.50 -33.50
C PHE A 516 20.26 -4.00 -32.87
N ALA A 517 20.98 -3.17 -33.61
CA ALA A 517 22.20 -2.56 -33.14
C ALA A 517 21.95 -1.12 -32.67
N LEU A 518 22.43 -0.78 -31.47
CA LEU A 518 22.47 0.57 -30.94
C LEU A 518 23.90 1.10 -31.07
N ALA A 519 24.06 2.27 -31.69
CA ALA A 519 25.33 2.98 -31.75
C ALA A 519 25.34 4.07 -30.67
N LEU A 520 26.20 3.90 -29.66
CA LEU A 520 26.54 4.95 -28.72
C LEU A 520 27.87 5.58 -29.13
N THR A 521 28.16 6.79 -28.64
CA THR A 521 29.35 7.58 -29.02
C THR A 521 30.67 6.80 -28.88
N ASN A 522 30.71 5.80 -28.00
CA ASN A 522 31.90 5.03 -27.66
C ASN A 522 31.67 3.50 -27.71
N ALA A 523 30.59 3.00 -28.30
CA ALA A 523 30.32 1.55 -28.33
C ALA A 523 29.23 1.16 -29.33
N LEU A 524 29.34 -0.05 -29.86
CA LEU A 524 28.29 -0.69 -30.65
C LEU A 524 27.72 -1.88 -29.87
N PHE A 525 26.42 -1.86 -29.61
CA PHE A 525 25.72 -2.94 -28.92
C PHE A 525 24.79 -3.67 -29.87
N LYS A 526 24.72 -4.99 -29.76
CA LYS A 526 23.60 -5.79 -30.29
C LYS A 526 22.66 -6.10 -29.14
N VAL A 527 21.42 -5.66 -29.24
CA VAL A 527 20.42 -5.74 -28.17
C VAL A 527 19.11 -6.33 -28.66
N SER A 528 18.24 -6.75 -27.75
CA SER A 528 16.82 -7.03 -28.04
C SER A 528 16.04 -5.75 -28.37
N GLN A 529 14.78 -5.87 -28.79
CA GLN A 529 13.79 -4.81 -28.60
C GLN A 529 13.63 -4.43 -27.12
N VAL A 530 13.04 -3.26 -26.86
CA VAL A 530 12.81 -2.76 -25.50
C VAL A 530 11.97 -3.78 -24.72
N ASN A 531 12.43 -4.15 -23.53
CA ASN A 531 11.70 -5.02 -22.61
C ASN A 531 11.03 -4.24 -21.48
N GLY A 532 11.65 -3.18 -20.98
CA GLY A 532 11.08 -2.35 -19.93
C GLY A 532 11.12 -0.87 -20.30
N CYS A 533 10.09 -0.16 -19.90
CA CYS A 533 9.93 1.28 -20.07
C CYS A 533 9.36 1.86 -18.78
N LEU A 534 10.11 2.73 -18.11
CA LEU A 534 9.73 3.29 -16.81
C LEU A 534 9.97 4.79 -16.79
N LEU A 535 8.89 5.55 -16.60
CA LEU A 535 8.88 7.00 -16.43
C LEU A 535 8.58 7.32 -14.97
N PHE A 536 9.50 8.05 -14.32
CA PHE A 536 9.30 8.60 -12.97
C PHE A 536 9.58 10.10 -13.00
N GLY A 537 8.64 10.92 -12.57
CA GLY A 537 8.84 12.37 -12.62
C GLY A 537 7.81 13.19 -11.87
N THR A 538 7.91 14.49 -12.07
CA THR A 538 6.98 15.50 -11.58
C THR A 538 6.18 16.11 -12.73
N LEU A 539 4.92 16.42 -12.47
CA LEU A 539 4.01 17.06 -13.42
C LEU A 539 3.93 18.56 -13.19
N ALA A 540 3.73 19.31 -14.27
CA ALA A 540 3.30 20.70 -14.23
C ALA A 540 1.81 20.81 -13.85
N ASP A 541 1.33 22.06 -13.68
CA ASP A 541 -0.04 22.33 -13.24
C ASP A 541 -1.11 21.89 -14.24
N ASP A 542 -0.76 21.72 -15.52
CA ASP A 542 -1.66 21.28 -16.58
C ASP A 542 -1.92 19.75 -16.58
N TYR A 543 -1.17 18.96 -15.79
CA TYR A 543 -1.18 17.49 -15.80
C TYR A 543 -0.91 16.85 -17.18
N GLY A 544 -0.44 17.66 -18.13
CA GLY A 544 -0.08 17.28 -19.49
C GLY A 544 1.41 17.42 -19.78
N THR A 545 2.18 18.07 -18.89
CA THR A 545 3.62 18.26 -19.05
C THR A 545 4.39 17.63 -17.89
N VAL A 546 5.39 16.80 -18.20
CA VAL A 546 6.36 16.26 -17.24
C VAL A 546 7.46 17.31 -17.05
N ALA A 547 7.42 18.02 -15.93
CA ALA A 547 8.34 19.13 -15.65
C ALA A 547 9.78 18.66 -15.42
N SER A 548 9.96 17.50 -14.80
CA SER A 548 11.26 16.86 -14.61
C SER A 548 11.07 15.36 -14.36
N GLY A 549 12.03 14.53 -14.74
CA GLY A 549 11.94 13.10 -14.50
C GLY A 549 13.01 12.28 -15.22
N PHE A 550 12.86 10.97 -15.11
CA PHE A 550 13.71 9.96 -15.72
C PHE A 550 12.86 9.02 -16.57
N LEU A 551 13.38 8.65 -17.73
CA LEU A 551 12.86 7.55 -18.55
C LEU A 551 13.93 6.47 -18.68
N PHE A 552 13.62 5.29 -18.16
CA PHE A 552 14.48 4.12 -18.25
C PHE A 552 13.96 3.19 -19.34
N LEU A 553 14.88 2.74 -20.20
CA LEU A 553 14.64 1.69 -21.19
C LEU A 553 15.56 0.52 -20.89
N THR A 554 14.99 -0.69 -20.82
CA THR A 554 15.77 -1.91 -20.54
C THR A 554 15.79 -2.82 -21.76
N PHE A 555 16.97 -3.39 -22.04
CA PHE A 555 17.24 -4.22 -23.20
C PHE A 555 18.01 -5.48 -22.78
N GLY A 556 17.81 -6.58 -23.48
CA GLY A 556 18.68 -7.76 -23.40
C GLY A 556 19.95 -7.55 -24.22
N LEU A 557 21.12 -7.75 -23.62
CA LEU A 557 22.41 -7.61 -24.31
C LEU A 557 22.84 -8.93 -24.98
N TYR A 558 23.10 -8.90 -26.29
CA TYR A 558 23.61 -10.06 -27.05
C TYR A 558 25.08 -9.94 -27.43
N ALA A 559 25.54 -8.73 -27.74
CA ALA A 559 26.95 -8.48 -28.04
C ALA A 559 27.34 -7.03 -27.70
N TYR A 560 28.59 -6.85 -27.32
CA TYR A 560 29.21 -5.56 -27.05
C TYR A 560 30.52 -5.47 -27.81
N LEU A 561 30.66 -4.43 -28.62
CA LEU A 561 31.89 -4.07 -29.30
C LEU A 561 32.40 -2.74 -28.69
N PRO A 562 33.49 -2.79 -27.89
CA PRO A 562 34.14 -1.60 -27.37
C PRO A 562 34.73 -0.75 -28.52
N PRO A 563 35.07 0.52 -28.27
CA PRO A 563 35.59 1.43 -29.29
C PRO A 563 36.98 1.04 -29.81
#